data_AF-A0A5J4NRP6-F1
#
_entry.id   AF-A0A5J4NRP6-F1
#
_cell.length_a   1.000
_cell.length_b   1.000
_cell.length_c   1.000
_cell.angle_alpha   90.00
_cell.angle_beta   90.00
_cell.angle_gamma   90.00
#
_symmetry.space_group_name_H-M   'P 1'
#
loop_
_entity.id
_entity.type
_entity.pdbx_description
1 polymer ?
#
loop_
_entity_poly.entity_id
_entity_poly.type
_entity_poly.pdbx_seq_one_letter_code
_entity_poly.pdbx_strand_id
1 'polypeptide(L)'
;TSSGDEIDRLALRISLADDDEQFEKVVQKSLVYILKKLAMYEEYRKKLMELLGDITRRLKCRPNIQIPVLELFWTYNDPSNLVFLINFSHLYIRLGYPRLPFVQQVRLLPFLFASLTEDKPICQRDALLHITLPFIENVTPELVPRDIGLSELPTQRRFIADFYSLILLTPYNLQRLVRFDANQAVIPDGFNSYDLSRVVHDRFSTISCAEELEKVRCMPFVFNP
;
A
#
# COMPACT_ATOMS: atom_id res chain seq x y z
N THR A 1 2.54 -4.19 -34.66
CA THR A 1 2.76 -2.80 -34.20
C THR A 1 4.06 -2.79 -33.41
N SER A 2 4.94 -1.81 -33.61
CA SER A 2 6.19 -1.78 -32.82
C SER A 2 5.85 -1.50 -31.35
N SER A 3 6.62 -2.05 -30.41
CA SER A 3 6.42 -1.80 -28.97
C SER A 3 6.43 -0.30 -28.63
N GLY A 4 7.19 0.51 -29.39
CA GLY A 4 7.23 1.96 -29.28
C GLY A 4 5.89 2.63 -29.63
N ASP A 5 5.27 2.26 -30.74
CA ASP A 5 4.00 2.85 -31.19
C ASP A 5 2.88 2.64 -30.15
N GLU A 6 2.88 1.52 -29.44
CA GLU A 6 1.90 1.23 -28.40
C GLU A 6 2.09 2.10 -27.16
N ILE A 7 3.33 2.37 -26.77
CA ILE A 7 3.67 3.27 -25.66
C ILE A 7 3.27 4.70 -26.01
N ASP A 8 3.53 5.13 -27.25
CA ASP A 8 3.10 6.45 -27.75
C ASP A 8 1.60 6.63 -27.74
N ARG A 9 0.85 5.62 -28.21
CA ARG A 9 -0.61 5.64 -28.15
C ARG A 9 -1.14 5.68 -26.71
N LEU A 10 -0.49 4.97 -25.78
CA LEU A 10 -0.87 5.02 -24.37
C LEU A 10 -0.61 6.38 -23.74
N ALA A 11 0.56 6.96 -23.99
CA ALA A 11 0.89 8.30 -23.53
C ALA A 11 -0.12 9.33 -24.04
N LEU A 12 -0.45 9.27 -25.33
CA LEU A 12 -1.46 10.13 -25.94
C LEU A 12 -2.86 9.95 -25.32
N ARG A 13 -3.29 8.70 -25.08
CA ARG A 13 -4.58 8.44 -24.42
C ARG A 13 -4.64 8.98 -23.00
N ILE A 14 -3.52 8.97 -22.29
CA ILE A 14 -3.41 9.54 -20.94
C ILE A 14 -3.46 11.07 -20.99
N SER A 15 -2.78 11.69 -21.95
CA SER A 15 -2.78 13.15 -22.11
C SER A 15 -4.12 13.71 -22.57
N LEU A 16 -4.86 12.95 -23.40
CA LEU A 16 -6.17 13.34 -23.92
C LEU A 16 -7.33 13.07 -22.96
N ALA A 17 -7.09 12.43 -21.82
CA ALA A 17 -8.14 12.28 -20.82
C ALA A 17 -8.37 13.62 -20.12
N ASP A 18 -9.43 14.33 -20.46
CA ASP A 18 -9.67 15.69 -19.98
C ASP A 18 -10.25 15.70 -18.55
N ASP A 19 -11.12 14.73 -18.25
CA ASP A 19 -11.78 14.58 -16.96
C ASP A 19 -11.27 13.38 -16.13
N ASP A 20 -11.82 13.24 -14.92
CA ASP A 20 -11.43 12.19 -13.97
C ASP A 20 -11.92 10.81 -14.40
N GLU A 21 -13.12 10.72 -14.99
CA GLU A 21 -13.73 9.46 -15.41
C GLU A 21 -12.99 8.85 -16.59
N GLN A 22 -12.63 9.67 -17.58
CA GLN A 22 -11.83 9.27 -18.73
C GLN A 22 -10.45 8.80 -18.27
N PHE A 23 -9.79 9.55 -17.39
CA PHE A 23 -8.47 9.20 -16.89
C PHE A 23 -8.51 7.91 -16.07
N GLU A 24 -9.52 7.74 -15.21
CA GLU A 24 -9.75 6.50 -14.47
C GLU A 24 -9.89 5.30 -15.43
N LYS A 25 -10.76 5.41 -16.44
CA LYS A 25 -10.95 4.34 -17.45
C LYS A 25 -9.65 3.98 -18.17
N VAL A 26 -8.79 4.97 -18.45
CA VAL A 26 -7.49 4.74 -19.09
C VAL A 26 -6.54 4.05 -18.12
N VAL A 27 -6.38 4.56 -16.90
CA VAL A 27 -5.45 4.03 -15.88
C VAL A 27 -5.84 2.62 -15.43
N GLN A 28 -7.13 2.36 -15.23
CA GLN A 28 -7.66 1.02 -14.91
C GLN A 28 -7.20 -0.04 -15.92
N LYS A 29 -7.17 0.31 -17.21
CA LYS A 29 -6.78 -0.62 -18.28
C LYS A 29 -5.28 -0.66 -18.54
N SER A 30 -4.57 0.44 -18.30
CA SER A 30 -3.20 0.60 -18.77
C SER A 30 -2.14 0.49 -17.69
N LEU A 31 -2.45 0.73 -16.40
CA LEU A 31 -1.41 0.86 -15.38
C LEU A 31 -0.54 -0.40 -15.25
N VAL A 32 -1.16 -1.56 -15.02
CA VAL A 32 -0.43 -2.84 -14.90
C VAL A 32 0.30 -3.18 -16.20
N TYR A 33 -0.27 -2.84 -17.36
CA TYR A 33 0.40 -3.01 -18.65
C TYR A 33 1.66 -2.16 -18.76
N ILE A 34 1.59 -0.88 -18.40
CA ILE A 34 2.73 0.04 -18.39
C ILE A 34 3.83 -0.50 -17.46
N LEU A 35 3.47 -0.98 -16.26
CA LEU A 35 4.43 -1.56 -15.33
C LEU A 35 5.13 -2.80 -15.90
N LYS A 36 4.38 -3.70 -16.55
CA LYS A 36 4.95 -4.89 -17.21
C LYS A 36 5.90 -4.51 -18.36
N LYS A 37 5.51 -3.53 -19.18
CA LYS A 37 6.37 -3.02 -20.26
C LYS A 37 7.63 -2.36 -19.73
N LEU A 38 7.51 -1.62 -18.63
CA LEU A 38 8.64 -0.98 -17.97
C LEU A 38 9.67 -2.02 -17.48
N ALA A 39 9.20 -3.14 -16.95
CA ALA A 39 10.05 -4.23 -16.50
C ALA A 39 10.74 -4.96 -17.65
N MET A 40 10.05 -5.11 -18.79
CA MET A 40 10.49 -5.90 -19.93
C MET A 40 11.42 -5.16 -20.91
N TYR A 41 11.15 -3.89 -21.22
CA TYR A 41 11.85 -3.18 -22.30
C TYR A 41 12.75 -2.08 -21.76
N GLU A 42 14.06 -2.35 -21.72
CA GLU A 42 15.05 -1.40 -21.20
C GLU A 42 15.10 -0.10 -22.02
N GLU A 43 15.03 -0.20 -23.35
CA GLU A 43 15.10 0.92 -24.28
C GLU A 43 13.99 1.97 -24.08
N TYR A 44 12.85 1.57 -23.53
CA TYR A 44 11.70 2.46 -23.29
C TYR A 44 11.55 2.89 -21.83
N ARG A 45 12.45 2.47 -20.93
CA ARG A 45 12.31 2.74 -19.48
C ARG A 45 12.19 4.22 -19.15
N LYS A 46 13.02 5.07 -19.76
CA LYS A 46 13.00 6.52 -19.49
C LYS A 46 11.60 7.10 -19.77
N LYS A 47 11.05 6.79 -20.94
CA LYS A 47 9.73 7.26 -21.38
C LYS A 47 8.60 6.69 -20.52
N LEU A 48 8.66 5.41 -20.18
CA LEU A 48 7.66 4.78 -19.32
C LEU A 48 7.72 5.33 -17.88
N MET A 49 8.91 5.66 -17.38
CA MET A 49 9.09 6.34 -16.09
C MET A 49 8.52 7.75 -16.08
N GLU A 50 8.74 8.53 -17.15
CA GLU A 50 8.13 9.85 -17.33
C GLU A 50 6.59 9.74 -17.33
N LEU A 51 6.04 8.80 -18.11
CA LEU A 51 4.60 8.55 -18.16
C LEU A 51 4.02 8.14 -16.79
N LEU A 52 4.68 7.25 -16.05
CA LEU A 52 4.28 6.88 -14.69
C LEU A 52 4.39 8.06 -13.72
N GLY A 53 5.37 8.95 -13.92
CA GLY A 53 5.50 10.20 -13.18
C GLY A 53 4.28 11.10 -13.36
N ASP A 54 3.81 11.25 -14.59
CA ASP A 54 2.62 12.05 -14.91
C ASP A 54 1.34 11.41 -14.37
N ILE A 55 1.19 10.08 -14.52
CA ILE A 55 0.08 9.32 -13.90
C ILE A 55 0.09 9.55 -12.39
N THR A 56 1.24 9.35 -11.74
CA THR A 56 1.37 9.50 -10.27
C THR A 56 1.05 10.91 -9.82
N ARG A 57 1.52 11.93 -10.53
CA ARG A 57 1.25 13.33 -10.21
C ARG A 57 -0.25 13.62 -10.26
N ARG A 58 -0.93 13.19 -11.32
CA ARG A 58 -2.38 13.39 -11.47
C ARG A 58 -3.18 12.62 -10.42
N LEU A 59 -2.81 11.36 -10.15
CA LEU A 59 -3.42 10.55 -9.09
C LEU A 59 -3.25 11.20 -7.71
N LYS A 60 -2.11 11.83 -7.40
CA LYS A 60 -1.91 12.51 -6.11
C LYS A 60 -2.79 13.77 -5.95
N CYS A 61 -3.06 14.47 -7.04
CA CYS A 61 -3.93 15.65 -7.03
C CYS A 61 -5.43 15.31 -6.99
N ARG A 62 -5.80 14.07 -7.34
CA ARG A 62 -7.19 13.65 -7.56
C ARG A 62 -7.49 12.37 -6.77
N PRO A 63 -7.84 12.48 -5.48
CA PRO A 63 -7.92 11.34 -4.57
C PRO A 63 -9.07 10.37 -4.88
N ASN A 64 -10.09 10.82 -5.61
CA ASN A 64 -11.27 10.00 -5.93
C ASN A 64 -11.03 9.01 -7.08
N ILE A 65 -9.96 9.19 -7.85
CA ILE A 65 -9.65 8.36 -9.01
C ILE A 65 -9.15 6.99 -8.57
N GLN A 66 -9.88 5.96 -8.98
CA GLN A 66 -9.59 4.55 -8.72
C GLN A 66 -8.51 4.02 -9.67
N ILE A 67 -7.82 2.97 -9.23
CA ILE A 67 -6.81 2.25 -10.02
C ILE A 67 -7.00 0.73 -9.82
N PRO A 68 -6.38 -0.15 -10.64
CA PRO A 68 -6.66 -1.58 -10.63
C PRO A 68 -5.93 -2.29 -9.47
N VAL A 69 -6.42 -2.08 -8.24
CA VAL A 69 -5.76 -2.54 -7.01
C VAL A 69 -5.64 -4.05 -6.94
N LEU A 70 -6.65 -4.80 -7.39
CA LEU A 70 -6.63 -6.27 -7.38
C LEU A 70 -5.55 -6.82 -8.32
N GLU A 71 -5.45 -6.28 -9.54
CA GLU A 71 -4.46 -6.68 -10.53
C GLU A 71 -3.04 -6.27 -10.10
N LEU A 72 -2.91 -5.16 -9.37
CA LEU A 72 -1.65 -4.78 -8.73
C LEU A 72 -1.25 -5.80 -7.64
N PHE A 73 -2.19 -6.31 -6.84
CA PHE A 73 -1.90 -7.39 -5.89
C PHE A 73 -1.44 -8.67 -6.59
N TRP A 74 -2.09 -9.08 -7.69
CA TRP A 74 -1.63 -10.24 -8.47
C TRP A 74 -0.19 -10.04 -8.96
N THR A 75 0.13 -8.85 -9.44
CA THR A 75 1.49 -8.52 -9.90
C THR A 75 2.49 -8.51 -8.75
N TYR A 76 2.10 -7.98 -7.59
CA TYR A 76 2.93 -7.90 -6.39
C TYR A 76 3.26 -9.28 -5.78
N ASN A 77 2.28 -10.19 -5.80
CA ASN A 77 2.36 -11.51 -5.17
C ASN A 77 2.97 -12.59 -6.07
N ASP A 78 3.10 -12.34 -7.37
CA ASP A 78 3.70 -13.29 -8.30
C ASP A 78 5.24 -13.29 -8.15
N PRO A 79 5.83 -14.41 -7.67
CA PRO A 79 7.27 -14.50 -7.39
C PRO A 79 8.12 -14.55 -8.66
N SER A 80 7.53 -14.76 -9.84
CA SER A 80 8.26 -14.74 -11.11
C SER A 80 8.53 -13.32 -11.61
N ASN A 81 7.85 -12.31 -11.03
CA ASN A 81 8.03 -10.93 -11.45
C ASN A 81 9.35 -10.33 -10.95
N LEU A 82 9.94 -9.49 -11.80
CA LEU A 82 11.15 -8.75 -11.45
C LEU A 82 10.90 -7.84 -10.23
N VAL A 83 11.90 -7.72 -9.35
CA VAL A 83 11.86 -6.86 -8.15
C VAL A 83 11.38 -5.44 -8.47
N PHE A 84 11.79 -4.92 -9.62
CA PHE A 84 11.36 -3.60 -10.09
C PHE A 84 9.84 -3.50 -10.27
N LEU A 85 9.22 -4.50 -10.90
CA LEU A 85 7.77 -4.59 -11.09
C LEU A 85 7.02 -4.76 -9.76
N ILE A 86 7.57 -5.56 -8.85
CA ILE A 86 7.04 -5.75 -7.48
C ILE A 86 7.02 -4.40 -6.73
N ASN A 87 8.12 -3.64 -6.78
CA ASN A 87 8.24 -2.36 -6.08
C ASN A 87 7.23 -1.30 -6.60
N PHE A 88 7.03 -1.20 -7.91
CA PHE A 88 6.01 -0.30 -8.45
C PHE A 88 4.60 -0.77 -8.13
N SER A 89 4.34 -2.07 -8.17
CA SER A 89 3.04 -2.61 -7.79
C SER A 89 2.72 -2.26 -6.34
N HIS A 90 3.68 -2.42 -5.43
CA HIS A 90 3.56 -2.00 -4.03
C HIS A 90 3.26 -0.51 -3.87
N LEU A 91 3.99 0.35 -4.60
CA LEU A 91 3.77 1.81 -4.58
C LEU A 91 2.34 2.16 -5.01
N TYR A 92 1.85 1.55 -6.09
CA TYR A 92 0.51 1.82 -6.57
C TYR A 92 -0.57 1.18 -5.69
N ILE A 93 -0.36 0.00 -5.10
CA ILE A 93 -1.28 -0.57 -4.09
C ILE A 93 -1.47 0.44 -2.96
N ARG A 94 -0.39 0.99 -2.42
CA ARG A 94 -0.46 1.98 -1.35
C ARG A 94 -1.15 3.27 -1.76
N LEU A 95 -1.03 3.65 -3.02
CA LEU A 95 -1.70 4.83 -3.56
C LEU A 95 -3.20 4.59 -3.78
N GLY A 96 -3.56 3.41 -4.28
CA GLY A 96 -4.91 3.07 -4.73
C GLY A 96 -5.81 2.48 -3.67
N TYR A 97 -5.27 1.63 -2.79
CA TYR A 97 -6.06 0.91 -1.80
C TYR A 97 -6.86 1.84 -0.88
N PRO A 98 -6.30 2.94 -0.33
CA PRO A 98 -7.06 3.86 0.52
C PRO A 98 -8.21 4.60 -0.21
N ARG A 99 -8.23 4.58 -1.54
CA ARG A 99 -9.24 5.25 -2.37
C ARG A 99 -10.46 4.37 -2.64
N LEU A 100 -10.32 3.07 -2.44
CA LEU A 100 -11.39 2.12 -2.68
C LEU A 100 -12.57 2.43 -1.76
N PRO A 101 -13.82 2.23 -2.22
CA PRO A 101 -14.96 2.21 -1.32
C PRO A 101 -14.73 1.20 -0.19
N PHE A 102 -15.20 1.52 1.02
CA PHE A 102 -14.99 0.69 2.22
C PHE A 102 -15.29 -0.81 1.99
N VAL A 103 -16.42 -1.14 1.37
CA VAL A 103 -16.80 -2.53 1.05
C VAL A 103 -15.75 -3.24 0.19
N GLN A 104 -15.10 -2.52 -0.73
CA GLN A 104 -14.03 -3.07 -1.56
C GLN A 104 -12.71 -3.21 -0.79
N GLN A 105 -12.38 -2.27 0.11
CA GLN A 105 -11.23 -2.40 1.00
C GLN A 105 -11.35 -3.69 1.82
N VAL A 106 -12.51 -3.88 2.46
CA VAL A 106 -12.81 -5.09 3.24
C VAL A 106 -12.68 -6.36 2.40
N ARG A 107 -13.24 -6.36 1.18
CA ARG A 107 -13.14 -7.49 0.24
C ARG A 107 -11.69 -7.84 -0.12
N LEU A 108 -10.80 -6.85 -0.18
CA LEU A 108 -9.40 -7.04 -0.56
C LEU A 108 -8.46 -7.27 0.65
N LEU A 109 -8.94 -7.21 1.89
CA LEU A 109 -8.15 -7.54 3.08
C LEU A 109 -7.46 -8.92 3.00
N PRO A 110 -8.12 -10.01 2.56
CA PRO A 110 -7.46 -11.31 2.45
C PRO A 110 -6.25 -11.27 1.49
N PHE A 111 -6.35 -10.56 0.37
CA PHE A 111 -5.24 -10.38 -0.56
C PHE A 111 -4.09 -9.59 0.06
N LEU A 112 -4.40 -8.53 0.81
CA LEU A 112 -3.41 -7.72 1.52
C LEU A 112 -2.67 -8.53 2.59
N PHE A 113 -3.38 -9.34 3.37
CA PHE A 113 -2.74 -10.16 4.41
C PHE A 113 -1.96 -11.33 3.81
N ALA A 114 -2.47 -11.97 2.75
CA ALA A 114 -1.72 -13.00 2.02
C ALA A 114 -0.41 -12.46 1.43
N SER A 115 -0.35 -11.17 1.08
CA SER A 115 0.86 -10.47 0.62
C SER A 115 1.95 -10.28 1.69
N LEU A 116 1.69 -10.60 2.96
CA LEU A 116 2.66 -10.45 4.05
C LEU A 116 3.60 -11.67 4.13
N THR A 117 4.46 -11.82 3.11
CA THR A 117 5.39 -12.96 3.01
C THR A 117 6.82 -12.59 3.40
N GLU A 118 7.62 -13.59 3.78
CA GLU A 118 9.00 -13.40 4.25
C GLU A 118 9.95 -12.85 3.18
N ASP A 119 9.70 -13.15 1.90
CA ASP A 119 10.46 -12.61 0.76
C ASP A 119 10.25 -11.10 0.57
N LYS A 120 9.18 -10.53 1.14
CA LYS A 120 8.93 -9.09 1.07
C LYS A 120 9.74 -8.35 2.15
N PRO A 121 10.42 -7.25 1.77
CA PRO A 121 11.06 -6.36 2.74
C PRO A 121 10.08 -5.94 3.84
N ILE A 122 10.54 -5.90 5.09
CA ILE A 122 9.68 -5.53 6.23
C ILE A 122 9.01 -4.17 6.02
N CYS A 123 9.71 -3.23 5.37
CA CYS A 123 9.16 -1.91 5.04
C CYS A 123 7.93 -1.97 4.13
N GLN A 124 7.85 -2.95 3.24
CA GLN A 124 6.70 -3.13 2.37
C GLN A 124 5.53 -3.76 3.12
N ARG A 125 5.82 -4.77 3.96
CA ARG A 125 4.83 -5.42 4.82
C ARG A 125 4.20 -4.42 5.80
N ASP A 126 5.01 -3.68 6.53
CA ASP A 126 4.54 -2.66 7.47
C ASP A 126 3.75 -1.57 6.74
N ALA A 127 4.18 -1.17 5.54
CA ALA A 127 3.43 -0.17 4.77
C ALA A 127 2.07 -0.67 4.25
N LEU A 128 1.88 -1.98 4.05
CA LEU A 128 0.57 -2.58 3.79
C LEU A 128 -0.29 -2.63 5.06
N LEU A 129 0.32 -2.84 6.23
CA LEU A 129 -0.42 -2.80 7.50
C LEU A 129 -0.84 -1.38 7.85
N HIS A 130 0.01 -0.37 7.60
CA HIS A 130 -0.33 1.04 7.80
C HIS A 130 -1.59 1.47 7.05
N ILE A 131 -1.78 1.05 5.80
CA ILE A 131 -2.98 1.41 5.02
C ILE A 131 -4.26 0.78 5.58
N THR A 132 -4.16 -0.22 6.46
CA THR A 132 -5.34 -0.82 7.12
C THR A 132 -5.81 -0.05 8.34
N LEU A 133 -4.91 0.68 9.02
CA LEU A 133 -5.22 1.40 10.26
C LEU A 133 -6.46 2.32 10.19
N PRO A 134 -6.68 3.11 9.11
CA PRO A 134 -7.78 4.07 9.08
C PRO A 134 -9.20 3.46 9.03
N PHE A 135 -9.33 2.19 8.64
CA PHE A 135 -10.65 1.59 8.44
C PHE A 135 -10.85 0.26 9.17
N ILE A 136 -9.79 -0.35 9.69
CA ILE A 136 -9.87 -1.68 10.31
C ILE A 136 -10.79 -1.69 11.54
N GLU A 137 -11.00 -0.55 12.22
CA GLU A 137 -11.98 -0.41 13.32
C GLU A 137 -13.44 -0.66 12.89
N ASN A 138 -13.74 -0.35 11.63
CA ASN A 138 -15.09 -0.46 11.07
C ASN A 138 -15.36 -1.88 10.52
N VAL A 139 -14.34 -2.76 10.54
CA VAL A 139 -14.43 -4.11 10.03
C VAL A 139 -15.09 -5.00 11.08
N THR A 140 -16.35 -5.35 10.84
CA THR A 140 -17.09 -6.25 11.71
C THR A 140 -17.03 -7.70 11.22
N PRO A 141 -17.25 -8.70 12.10
CA PRO A 141 -17.32 -10.12 11.72
C PRO A 141 -18.44 -10.46 10.72
N GLU A 142 -19.37 -9.53 10.45
CA GLU A 142 -20.43 -9.69 9.45
C GLU A 142 -19.96 -9.28 8.05
N LEU A 143 -19.04 -8.31 7.97
CA LEU A 143 -18.50 -7.77 6.72
C LEU A 143 -17.39 -8.64 6.14
N VAL A 144 -16.81 -9.51 6.97
CA VAL A 144 -15.71 -10.39 6.61
C VAL A 144 -16.12 -11.82 6.97
N PRO A 145 -15.89 -12.82 6.10
CA PRO A 145 -16.07 -14.21 6.50
C PRO A 145 -15.36 -14.47 7.82
N ARG A 146 -15.98 -15.23 8.73
CA ARG A 146 -15.42 -15.52 10.08
C ARG A 146 -13.98 -16.02 10.03
N ASP A 147 -13.56 -16.59 8.90
CA ASP A 147 -12.18 -16.88 8.61
C ASP A 147 -11.71 -16.05 7.40
N ILE A 148 -10.81 -15.08 7.64
CA ILE A 148 -10.05 -14.37 6.58
C ILE A 148 -9.04 -15.33 5.90
N GLY A 149 -8.99 -16.60 6.34
CA GLY A 149 -7.95 -17.56 6.00
C GLY A 149 -6.68 -17.32 6.81
N LEU A 150 -6.74 -16.47 7.85
CA LEU A 150 -5.57 -16.18 8.70
C LEU A 150 -5.20 -17.36 9.60
N SER A 151 -6.17 -18.25 9.89
CA SER A 151 -5.95 -19.49 10.62
C SER A 151 -4.92 -20.40 9.91
N GLU A 152 -4.96 -20.40 8.57
CA GLU A 152 -4.07 -21.17 7.70
C GLU A 152 -2.74 -20.46 7.38
N LEU A 153 -2.56 -19.22 7.88
CA LEU A 153 -1.43 -18.33 7.57
C LEU A 153 -0.70 -17.88 8.84
N PRO A 154 0.00 -18.79 9.56
CA PRO A 154 0.58 -18.51 10.87
C PRO A 154 1.66 -17.41 10.83
N THR A 155 2.43 -17.35 9.74
CA THR A 155 3.48 -16.33 9.56
C THR A 155 2.89 -14.94 9.38
N GLN A 156 1.86 -14.81 8.55
CA GLN A 156 1.14 -13.56 8.31
C GLN A 156 0.48 -13.10 9.61
N ARG A 157 -0.15 -14.02 10.35
CA ARG A 157 -0.74 -13.73 11.67
C ARG A 157 0.28 -13.15 12.63
N ARG A 158 1.50 -13.72 12.67
CA ARG A 158 2.59 -13.19 13.48
C ARG A 158 2.97 -11.77 13.05
N PHE A 159 3.15 -11.50 11.76
CA PHE A 159 3.48 -10.14 11.30
C PHE A 159 2.41 -9.11 11.64
N ILE A 160 1.13 -9.48 11.48
CA ILE A 160 0.00 -8.64 11.88
C ILE A 160 0.06 -8.39 13.39
N ALA A 161 0.14 -9.44 14.20
CA ALA A 161 0.17 -9.34 15.66
C ALA A 161 1.35 -8.49 16.15
N ASP A 162 2.56 -8.73 15.62
CA ASP A 162 3.76 -7.98 15.98
C ASP A 162 3.57 -6.49 15.68
N PHE A 163 3.09 -6.13 14.48
CA PHE A 163 2.88 -4.74 14.09
C PHE A 163 1.80 -4.05 14.94
N TYR A 164 0.62 -4.66 15.09
CA TYR A 164 -0.47 -4.06 15.86
C TYR A 164 -0.14 -3.98 17.36
N SER A 165 0.66 -4.91 17.88
CA SER A 165 1.19 -4.80 19.25
C SER A 165 2.09 -3.58 19.40
N LEU A 166 2.95 -3.29 18.42
CA LEU A 166 3.76 -2.07 18.43
C LEU A 166 2.89 -0.81 18.39
N ILE A 167 1.84 -0.79 17.56
CA ILE A 167 0.88 0.32 17.52
C ILE A 167 0.21 0.51 18.89
N LEU A 168 -0.25 -0.59 19.51
CA LEU A 168 -0.84 -0.53 20.85
C LEU A 168 0.12 -0.04 21.92
N LEU A 169 1.41 -0.32 21.80
CA LEU A 169 2.40 0.08 22.80
C LEU A 169 2.95 1.50 22.53
N THR A 170 2.75 2.06 21.33
CA THR A 170 3.28 3.37 20.92
C THR A 170 2.81 4.47 21.86
N PRO A 171 3.67 5.25 22.52
CA PRO A 171 3.19 6.22 23.51
C PRO A 171 2.53 7.44 22.85
N TYR A 172 1.79 8.20 23.65
CA TYR A 172 1.06 9.38 23.15
C TYR A 172 1.95 10.57 22.78
N ASN A 173 3.18 10.64 23.29
CA ASN A 173 4.17 11.67 22.94
C ASN A 173 4.88 11.35 21.61
N LEU A 174 4.10 11.03 20.58
CA LEU A 174 4.57 10.70 19.23
C LEU A 174 5.44 11.82 18.64
N GLN A 175 6.68 11.46 18.25
CA GLN A 175 7.52 12.25 17.35
C GLN A 175 7.66 11.46 16.05
N ARG A 176 7.27 12.05 14.90
CA ARG A 176 7.45 11.40 13.60
C ARG A 176 8.93 11.19 13.33
N LEU A 177 9.28 9.98 12.90
CA LEU A 177 10.64 9.64 12.51
C LEU A 177 10.75 9.59 11.00
N VAL A 178 11.57 10.48 10.44
CA VAL A 178 12.19 10.23 9.13
C VAL A 178 13.20 9.10 9.36
N ARG A 179 13.18 8.05 8.54
CA ARG A 179 14.14 6.95 8.68
C ARG A 179 15.56 7.50 8.83
N PHE A 180 16.31 6.92 9.76
CA PHE A 180 17.73 7.20 10.03
C PHE A 180 18.07 8.51 10.74
N ASP A 181 17.10 9.35 11.11
CA ASP A 181 17.35 10.54 11.96
C ASP A 181 16.95 10.29 13.42
N ALA A 182 17.39 9.14 13.96
CA ALA A 182 17.13 8.75 15.35
C ALA A 182 17.86 9.63 16.38
N ASN A 183 18.78 10.49 15.93
CA ASN A 183 19.61 11.31 16.82
C ASN A 183 18.83 12.38 17.58
N GLN A 184 17.58 12.67 17.19
CA GLN A 184 16.73 13.68 17.86
C GLN A 184 15.47 13.10 18.50
N ALA A 185 15.19 11.81 18.29
CA ALA A 185 13.93 11.23 18.73
C ALA A 185 14.05 10.65 20.13
N VAL A 186 13.13 11.06 20.99
CA VAL A 186 13.02 10.47 22.33
C VAL A 186 12.46 9.06 22.16
N ILE A 187 13.30 8.04 22.36
CA ILE A 187 12.88 6.64 22.33
C ILE A 187 12.13 6.35 23.64
N PRO A 188 10.86 5.92 23.55
CA PRO A 188 10.08 5.56 24.74
C PRO A 188 10.61 4.31 25.43
N ASP A 189 10.39 4.22 26.74
CA ASP A 189 10.68 3.01 27.50
C ASP A 189 9.93 1.80 26.91
N GLY A 190 10.64 0.69 26.74
CA GLY A 190 10.10 -0.53 26.13
C GLY A 190 10.15 -0.55 24.59
N PHE A 191 10.56 0.54 23.93
CA PHE A 191 10.83 0.56 22.50
C PHE A 191 12.33 0.61 22.22
N ASN A 192 12.74 -0.03 21.12
CA ASN A 192 13.99 0.30 20.47
C ASN A 192 13.72 1.20 19.25
N SER A 193 14.77 1.86 18.74
CA SER A 193 14.68 2.75 17.58
C SER A 193 14.09 2.06 16.34
N TYR A 194 14.38 0.77 16.16
CA TYR A 194 13.88 0.00 15.03
C TYR A 194 12.37 -0.19 15.09
N ASP A 195 11.84 -0.69 16.21
CA ASP A 195 10.41 -0.92 16.41
C ASP A 195 9.60 0.37 16.34
N LEU A 196 10.13 1.45 16.92
CA LEU A 196 9.52 2.77 16.81
C LEU A 196 9.45 3.21 15.34
N SER A 197 10.54 3.04 14.57
CA SER A 197 10.58 3.40 13.15
C SER A 197 9.59 2.62 12.26
N ARG A 198 9.09 1.46 12.71
CA ARG A 198 8.07 0.69 12.00
C ARG A 198 6.69 1.34 12.10
N VAL A 199 6.37 1.97 13.23
CA VAL A 199 5.04 2.53 13.53
C VAL A 199 4.93 4.04 13.32
N VAL A 200 6.02 4.81 13.52
CA VAL A 200 6.02 6.28 13.32
C VAL A 200 6.65 6.73 12.01
N HIS A 201 6.67 5.83 11.03
CA HIS A 201 7.35 6.05 9.75
C HIS A 201 6.71 7.21 8.95
N ASP A 202 7.45 8.28 8.66
CA ASP A 202 6.94 9.49 7.97
C ASP A 202 6.19 9.25 6.64
N ARG A 203 6.67 8.33 5.80
CA ARG A 203 6.10 8.03 4.48
C ARG A 203 4.86 7.15 4.53
N PHE A 204 4.63 6.41 5.62
CA PHE A 204 3.67 5.30 5.67
C PHE A 204 2.62 5.49 6.76
N SER A 205 3.02 5.98 7.93
CA SER A 205 2.13 6.14 9.06
C SER A 205 1.19 7.32 8.85
N THR A 206 -0.10 7.04 8.99
CA THR A 206 -1.14 8.07 9.09
C THR A 206 -1.29 8.58 10.52
N ILE A 207 -0.64 7.95 11.51
CA ILE A 207 -0.68 8.36 12.92
C ILE A 207 0.33 9.48 13.12
N SER A 208 -0.19 10.69 13.27
CA SER A 208 0.59 11.92 13.41
C SER A 208 0.39 12.60 14.77
N CYS A 209 -0.64 12.23 15.53
CA CYS A 209 -0.93 12.76 16.86
C CYS A 209 -1.54 11.71 17.81
N ALA A 210 -1.64 12.06 19.09
CA ALA A 210 -2.22 11.21 20.13
C ALA A 210 -3.69 10.84 19.87
N GLU A 211 -4.49 11.77 19.32
CA GLU A 211 -5.91 11.52 19.01
C GLU A 211 -6.09 10.47 17.91
N GLU A 212 -5.24 10.49 16.87
CA GLU A 212 -5.24 9.48 15.81
C GLU A 212 -4.78 8.12 16.35
N LEU A 213 -3.79 8.10 17.23
CA LEU A 213 -3.33 6.89 17.89
C LEU A 213 -4.43 6.28 18.77
N GLU A 214 -5.20 7.11 19.49
CA GLU A 214 -6.29 6.65 20.35
C GLU A 214 -7.41 5.97 19.56
N LYS A 215 -7.80 6.54 18.40
CA LYS A 215 -8.76 5.90 17.48
C LYS A 215 -8.32 4.48 17.10
N VAL A 216 -7.03 4.32 16.80
CA VAL A 216 -6.47 3.02 16.42
C VAL A 216 -6.36 2.06 17.61
N ARG A 217 -6.09 2.56 18.83
CA ARG A 217 -5.98 1.73 20.04
C ARG A 217 -7.31 1.26 20.60
N CYS A 218 -8.38 2.04 20.42
CA CYS A 218 -9.72 1.68 20.86
C CYS A 218 -10.36 0.57 20.02
N MET A 219 -9.64 0.00 19.04
CA MET A 219 -10.09 -1.15 18.26
C MET A 219 -10.36 -2.36 19.16
N PRO A 220 -11.56 -2.95 19.12
CA PRO A 220 -11.76 -4.31 19.61
C PRO A 220 -10.94 -5.22 18.70
N PHE A 221 -9.99 -6.00 19.24
CA PHE A 221 -9.17 -6.91 18.45
C PHE A 221 -10.05 -7.92 17.68
N VAL A 222 -10.32 -7.63 16.41
CA VAL A 222 -11.01 -8.53 15.46
C VAL A 222 -10.19 -9.80 15.17
N PHE A 223 -8.93 -9.85 15.62
CA PHE A 223 -7.98 -10.92 15.34
C PHE A 223 -7.68 -11.86 16.52
N ASN A 224 -8.43 -11.77 17.62
CA ASN A 224 -8.32 -12.76 18.70
C ASN A 224 -8.95 -14.08 18.23
N PRO A 225 -8.24 -15.23 18.33
CA PRO A 225 -8.84 -16.54 18.09
C PRO A 225 -9.96 -16.85 19.09
#